data_AF-A0A285MAC9-F1
#
_entry.id   AF-A0A285MAC9-F1
#
_cell.length_a   1.000
_cell.length_b   1.000
_cell.length_c   1.000
_cell.angle_alpha   90.00
_cell.angle_beta   90.00
_cell.angle_gamma   90.00
#
_symmetry.space_group_name_H-M   'P 1'
#
loop_
_entity.id
_entity.type
_entity.pdbx_description
1 polymer ?
#
loop_
_entity_poly.entity_id
_entity_poly.type
_entity_poly.pdbx_seq_one_letter_code
_entity_poly.pdbx_strand_id
1 'polypeptide(L)'
;MNPDSALKARRMSESEMLALINQRAANGGAANRRIGILSLLALWWHRFVERNQMRRDLDTFTDEVLADFGMTWQEALAETKKPFWRA
;
A
#
# COMPACT_ATOMS: atom_id res chain seq x y z
N MET A 1 40.65 -30.95 17.76
CA MET A 1 40.12 -29.67 17.24
C MET A 1 40.98 -29.29 16.04
N ASN A 2 40.44 -29.39 14.82
CA ASN A 2 41.22 -29.37 13.58
C ASN A 2 41.30 -27.93 13.01
N PRO A 3 42.49 -27.33 12.78
CA PRO A 3 42.64 -25.94 12.32
C PRO A 3 42.09 -25.66 10.91
N ASP A 4 41.83 -26.69 10.09
CA ASP A 4 41.34 -26.51 8.71
C ASP A 4 39.87 -26.06 8.62
N SER A 5 39.08 -26.32 9.67
CA SER A 5 37.67 -25.91 9.75
C SER A 5 37.50 -24.39 9.81
N ALA A 6 38.52 -23.67 10.28
CA ALA A 6 38.51 -22.20 10.40
C ALA A 6 38.91 -21.49 9.08
N LEU A 7 39.66 -22.17 8.20
CA LEU A 7 40.14 -21.59 6.93
C LEU A 7 39.14 -21.77 5.78
N LYS A 8 38.27 -22.79 5.84
CA LYS A 8 37.19 -22.99 4.86
C LYS A 8 36.11 -21.90 4.92
N ALA A 9 36.05 -21.16 6.03
CA ALA A 9 35.17 -20.01 6.19
C ALA A 9 35.71 -18.72 5.51
N ARG A 10 36.94 -18.72 4.95
CA ARG A 10 37.65 -17.48 4.60
C ARG A 10 37.93 -17.24 3.12
N ARG A 11 37.35 -18.01 2.20
CA ARG A 11 37.43 -17.67 0.76
C ARG A 11 36.12 -18.01 0.05
N MET A 12 35.07 -17.31 0.44
CA MET A 12 33.89 -17.18 -0.43
C MET A 12 34.40 -16.58 -1.74
N SER A 13 34.16 -17.28 -2.85
CA SER A 13 34.58 -16.82 -4.18
C SER A 13 33.95 -15.46 -4.47
N GLU A 14 34.66 -14.57 -5.17
CA GLU A 14 34.11 -13.27 -5.58
C GLU A 14 32.76 -13.44 -6.33
N SER A 15 32.62 -14.53 -7.08
CA SER A 15 31.37 -14.89 -7.74
C SER A 15 30.23 -15.23 -6.77
N GLU A 16 30.52 -15.91 -5.67
CA GLU A 16 29.53 -16.26 -4.63
C GLU A 16 29.13 -15.01 -3.83
N MET A 17 30.09 -14.12 -3.54
CA MET A 17 29.84 -12.81 -2.92
C MET A 17 28.92 -11.96 -3.81
N LEU A 18 29.20 -11.89 -5.11
CA LEU A 18 28.37 -11.14 -6.07
C LEU A 18 26.96 -11.76 -6.21
N ALA A 19 26.85 -13.09 -6.20
CA ALA A 19 25.57 -13.77 -6.24
C ALA A 19 24.71 -13.44 -5.01
N LEU A 20 25.30 -13.45 -3.80
CA LEU A 20 24.59 -13.09 -2.56
C LEU A 20 24.13 -11.62 -2.54
N ILE A 21 24.97 -10.70 -3.03
CA ILE A 21 24.63 -9.27 -3.15
C ILE A 21 23.44 -9.09 -4.10
N ASN A 22 23.49 -9.71 -5.28
CA ASN A 22 22.41 -9.64 -6.28
C ASN A 22 21.11 -10.27 -5.76
N GLN A 23 21.20 -11.41 -5.08
CA GLN A 23 20.04 -12.07 -4.48
C GLN A 23 19.40 -11.19 -3.39
N ARG A 24 20.21 -10.52 -2.56
CA ARG A 24 19.72 -9.60 -1.54
C ARG A 24 19.07 -8.36 -2.15
N ALA A 25 19.66 -7.78 -3.20
CA ALA A 25 19.08 -6.67 -3.94
C ALA A 25 17.74 -7.05 -4.60
N ALA A 26 17.65 -8.22 -5.23
CA ALA A 26 16.42 -8.73 -5.83
C ALA A 26 15.31 -8.95 -4.80
N ASN A 27 15.65 -9.52 -3.64
CA ASN A 27 14.71 -9.74 -2.54
C ASN A 27 14.21 -8.41 -1.93
N GLY A 28 15.10 -7.44 -1.75
CA GLY A 28 14.72 -6.09 -1.28
C GLY A 28 13.77 -5.39 -2.26
N GLY A 29 14.06 -5.48 -3.57
CA GLY A 29 13.18 -4.95 -4.60
C GLY A 29 11.81 -5.64 -4.64
N ALA A 30 11.76 -6.96 -4.47
CA ALA A 30 10.52 -7.71 -4.41
C ALA A 30 9.68 -7.35 -3.16
N ALA A 31 10.31 -7.19 -2.00
CA ALA A 31 9.65 -6.76 -0.77
C ALA A 31 9.07 -5.34 -0.92
N ASN A 32 9.84 -4.39 -1.45
CA ASN A 32 9.36 -3.02 -1.69
C ASN A 32 8.18 -2.96 -2.66
N ARG A 33 8.19 -3.76 -3.74
CA ARG A 33 7.04 -3.87 -4.64
C ARG A 33 5.78 -4.38 -3.93
N ARG A 34 5.92 -5.40 -3.06
CA ARG A 34 4.79 -5.92 -2.27
C ARG A 34 4.24 -4.86 -1.32
N ILE A 35 5.12 -4.12 -0.62
CA ILE A 35 4.71 -3.01 0.25
C ILE A 35 3.94 -1.95 -0.55
N GLY A 36 4.46 -1.53 -1.70
CA GLY A 36 3.78 -0.55 -2.56
C GLY A 36 2.39 -1.00 -3.02
N ILE A 37 2.24 -2.28 -3.42
CA ILE A 37 0.94 -2.84 -3.78
C ILE A 37 -0.01 -2.85 -2.58
N LEU A 38 0.46 -3.28 -1.41
CA LEU A 38 -0.37 -3.31 -0.19
C LEU A 38 -0.79 -1.91 0.24
N SER A 39 0.08 -0.90 0.12
CA SER A 39 -0.26 0.49 0.40
C SER A 39 -1.32 1.03 -0.55
N LEU A 40 -1.25 0.69 -1.84
CA LEU A 40 -2.27 1.07 -2.81
C LEU A 40 -3.63 0.41 -2.51
N LEU A 41 -3.62 -0.88 -2.18
CA LEU A 41 -4.83 -1.61 -1.78
C LEU A 41 -5.43 -1.04 -0.49
N ALA A 42 -4.61 -0.70 0.49
CA ALA A 42 -5.05 -0.08 1.74
C ALA A 42 -5.70 1.29 1.49
N LEU A 43 -5.12 2.11 0.61
CA LEU A 43 -5.71 3.39 0.19
C LEU A 43 -7.08 3.20 -0.47
N TRP A 44 -7.18 2.24 -1.38
CA TRP A 44 -8.44 1.92 -2.06
C TRP A 44 -9.50 1.41 -1.08
N TRP A 45 -9.11 0.55 -0.14
CA TRP A 45 -10.00 0.07 0.91
C TRP A 45 -10.49 1.20 1.80
N HIS A 46 -9.60 2.10 2.22
CA HIS A 46 -9.97 3.27 3.02
C HIS A 46 -11.01 4.13 2.31
N ARG A 47 -10.77 4.48 1.04
CA ARG A 47 -11.72 5.25 0.22
C ARG A 47 -13.05 4.56 0.05
N PHE A 48 -13.04 3.24 -0.11
CA PHE A 48 -14.27 2.45 -0.21
C PHE A 48 -15.07 2.52 1.09
N VAL A 49 -14.42 2.39 2.24
CA VAL A 49 -15.05 2.51 3.56
C VAL A 49 -15.61 3.91 3.77
N GLU A 50 -14.81 4.96 3.53
CA GLU A 50 -15.24 6.36 3.67
C GLU A 50 -16.47 6.67 2.81
N ARG A 51 -16.47 6.25 1.54
CA ARG A 51 -17.61 6.49 0.63
C ARG A 51 -18.85 5.71 1.05
N ASN A 52 -18.68 4.47 1.52
CA ASN A 52 -19.82 3.70 1.98
C ASN A 52 -20.37 4.23 3.31
N GLN A 53 -19.52 4.80 4.16
CA GLN A 53 -19.93 5.50 5.38
C GLN A 53 -20.64 6.80 5.04
N MET A 54 -20.05 7.64 4.18
CA MET A 54 -20.70 8.84 3.65
C MET A 54 -22.05 8.54 3.02
N ARG A 55 -22.20 7.44 2.27
CA ARG A 55 -23.50 7.03 1.71
C ARG A 55 -24.54 6.68 2.77
N ARG A 56 -24.13 6.04 3.87
CA ARG A 56 -25.03 5.74 5.00
C ARG A 56 -25.42 7.00 5.75
N ASP A 57 -24.47 7.92 5.89
CA ASP A 57 -24.67 9.17 6.62
C ASP A 57 -25.40 10.22 5.77
N LEU A 58 -25.34 10.12 4.44
CA LEU A 58 -26.01 11.04 3.52
C LEU A 58 -27.53 11.09 3.73
N ASP A 59 -28.13 9.97 4.13
CA ASP A 59 -29.56 9.91 4.49
C ASP A 59 -29.89 10.69 5.78
N THR A 60 -28.87 11.03 6.57
CA THR A 60 -28.98 11.81 7.82
C THR A 60 -28.54 13.25 7.67
N PHE A 61 -27.84 13.61 6.59
CA PHE A 61 -27.38 14.98 6.35
C PHE A 61 -28.52 15.81 5.78
N THR A 62 -28.81 16.94 6.43
CA THR A 62 -29.72 17.94 5.89
C THR A 62 -29.00 18.78 4.83
N ASP A 63 -29.77 19.46 3.98
CA ASP A 63 -29.20 20.34 2.94
C ASP A 63 -28.33 21.45 3.54
N GLU A 64 -28.62 21.91 4.76
CA GLU A 64 -27.79 22.91 5.46
C GLU A 64 -26.41 22.36 5.82
N VAL A 65 -26.33 21.12 6.30
CA VAL A 65 -25.04 20.48 6.63
C VAL A 65 -24.20 20.33 5.38
N LEU A 66 -24.80 19.94 4.25
CA LEU A 66 -24.10 19.83 2.98
C LEU A 66 -23.65 21.20 2.44
N ALA A 67 -24.47 22.24 2.66
CA ALA A 67 -24.13 23.61 2.30
C ALA A 67 -22.92 24.14 3.08
N ASP A 68 -22.73 23.75 4.34
CA ASP A 68 -21.51 24.08 5.11
C ASP A 68 -20.24 23.49 4.47
N PHE A 69 -20.36 22.35 3.79
CA PHE A 69 -19.30 21.73 2.99
C PHE A 69 -19.21 22.28 1.56
N GLY A 70 -20.08 23.22 1.18
CA GLY A 70 -20.16 23.78 -0.16
C GLY A 70 -20.61 22.77 -1.22
N MET A 71 -21.38 21.76 -0.82
CA MET A 71 -21.87 20.71 -1.70
C MET A 71 -23.38 20.67 -1.72
N THR A 72 -23.94 20.32 -2.87
CA THR A 72 -25.34 19.95 -2.98
C THR A 72 -25.53 18.46 -2.65
N TRP A 73 -26.76 18.07 -2.30
CA TRP A 73 -27.11 16.66 -2.11
C TRP A 73 -26.76 15.78 -3.32
N GLN A 74 -26.98 16.29 -4.55
CA GLN A 74 -26.67 15.55 -5.77
C GLN A 74 -25.17 15.35 -5.97
N GLU A 75 -24.35 16.36 -5.65
CA GLU A 75 -22.89 16.27 -5.71
C GLU A 75 -22.37 15.29 -4.65
N ALA A 76 -22.87 15.37 -3.42
CA ALA A 76 -22.53 14.44 -2.36
C ALA A 76 -22.89 13.00 -2.73
N LEU A 77 -24.09 12.77 -3.31
CA LEU A 77 -24.48 11.45 -3.83
C LEU A 77 -23.54 10.98 -4.95
N ALA A 78 -23.16 11.87 -5.88
CA ALA A 78 -22.25 11.53 -6.97
C ALA A 78 -20.86 11.11 -6.44
N GLU A 79 -20.34 11.79 -5.41
CA GLU A 79 -19.11 11.43 -4.72
C GLU A 79 -19.16 10.02 -4.11
N THR A 80 -20.29 9.65 -3.48
CA THR A 80 -20.44 8.30 -2.90
C THR A 80 -20.42 7.17 -3.95
N LYS A 81 -20.78 7.49 -5.19
CA LYS A 81 -20.84 6.53 -6.31
C LYS A 81 -19.52 6.39 -7.06
N LYS A 82 -18.52 7.23 -6.77
CA LYS A 82 -17.22 7.12 -7.45
C LYS A 82 -16.57 5.77 -7.14
N PRO A 83 -16.00 5.09 -8.15
CA PRO A 83 -15.28 3.84 -7.91
C PRO A 83 -14.00 4.08 -7.10
N PHE A 84 -13.63 3.13 -6.25
CA PHE A 84 -12.56 3.28 -5.23
C PHE A 84 -11.20 3.72 -5.80
N TRP A 85 -10.93 3.40 -7.06
CA TRP A 85 -9.67 3.72 -7.74
C TRP A 85 -9.62 5.16 -8.27
N ARG A 86 -10.75 5.86 -8.34
CA ARG A 86 -10.85 7.21 -8.88
C ARG A 86 -11.00 8.22 -7.74
N ALA A 87 -10.09 9.18 -7.66
CA ALA A 87 -10.23 10.38 -6.82
C ALA A 87 -11.22 11.34 -7.48
#